data_AF-G2GL16-F1
#
_entry.id   AF-G2GL16-F1
#
_cell.length_a   1.000
_cell.length_b   1.000
_cell.length_c   1.000
_cell.angle_alpha   90.00
_cell.angle_beta   90.00
_cell.angle_gamma   90.00
#
_symmetry.space_group_name_H-M   'P 1'
#
loop_
_entity.id
_entity.type
_entity.pdbx_description
1 polymer ?
#
loop_
_entity_poly.entity_id
_entity_poly.type
_entity_poly.pdbx_seq_one_letter_code
_entity_poly.pdbx_strand_id
1 'polypeptide(L)'
;MPDVNRRRFLELAGATTAFTSLSGSIQRAAALPANHRTGSIEDVEHIVVLMQENRSFDHCFGTLRGVRGFGDPRPVTLDSGKPVWHQPDGAREVLPFRPDADDLGMQFLEGLPHGWTDGQQAYNGGKYDRCAGR
;
A
#
# COMPACT_ATOMS: atom_id res chain seq x y z
N MET A 1 31.37 -26.63 6.73
CA MET A 1 30.04 -26.48 6.13
C MET A 1 29.32 -25.38 6.89
N PRO A 2 28.72 -24.36 6.26
CA PRO A 2 27.98 -23.36 7.00
C PRO A 2 26.71 -24.00 7.58
N ASP A 3 26.51 -23.89 8.89
CA ASP A 3 25.36 -24.46 9.62
C ASP A 3 24.04 -23.86 9.14
N VAL A 4 23.11 -24.74 8.74
CA VAL A 4 21.76 -24.33 8.32
C VAL A 4 20.88 -24.15 9.55
N ASN A 5 20.75 -22.91 10.03
CA ASN A 5 19.84 -22.55 11.12
C ASN A 5 18.37 -22.52 10.63
N ARG A 6 17.40 -22.75 11.54
CA ARG A 6 15.95 -22.60 11.31
C ARG A 6 15.55 -21.34 10.53
N ARG A 7 16.15 -20.19 10.80
CA ARG A 7 15.91 -18.93 10.06
C ARG A 7 16.37 -19.04 8.61
N ARG A 8 17.59 -19.56 8.41
CA ARG A 8 18.20 -19.79 7.09
C ARG A 8 17.39 -20.82 6.30
N PHE A 9 16.88 -21.85 6.96
CA PHE A 9 15.99 -22.86 6.37
C PHE A 9 14.66 -22.25 5.94
N LEU A 10 14.01 -21.42 6.76
CA LEU A 10 12.76 -20.76 6.40
C LEU A 10 12.94 -19.73 5.27
N GLU A 11 14.06 -19.01 5.26
CA GLU A 11 14.43 -18.11 4.16
C GLU A 11 14.63 -18.90 2.84
N LEU A 12 15.39 -20.00 2.88
CA LEU A 12 15.63 -20.85 1.72
C LEU A 12 14.35 -21.56 1.24
N ALA A 13 13.63 -22.21 2.15
CA ALA A 13 12.41 -22.97 1.85
C ALA A 13 11.31 -22.04 1.32
N GLY A 14 11.10 -20.90 2.00
CA GLY A 14 10.13 -19.87 1.59
C GLY A 14 10.46 -19.28 0.22
N ALA A 15 11.74 -18.97 -0.03
CA ALA A 15 12.20 -18.51 -1.33
C ALA A 15 11.96 -19.56 -2.43
N THR A 16 12.28 -20.83 -2.19
CA THR A 16 12.07 -21.90 -3.19
C THR A 16 10.60 -22.13 -3.52
N THR A 17 9.70 -22.12 -2.54
CA THR A 17 8.26 -22.28 -2.79
C THR A 17 7.68 -21.10 -3.56
N ALA A 18 8.08 -19.86 -3.23
CA ALA A 18 7.63 -18.67 -3.95
C ALA A 18 8.13 -18.67 -5.41
N PHE A 19 9.35 -19.14 -5.66
CA PHE A 19 9.88 -19.28 -7.02
C PHE A 19 9.11 -20.29 -7.87
N THR A 20 8.63 -21.40 -7.29
CA THR A 20 7.85 -22.41 -8.05
C THR A 20 6.47 -21.94 -8.51
N SER A 21 5.91 -20.89 -7.87
CA SER A 21 4.64 -20.28 -8.30
C SER A 21 4.78 -19.25 -9.43
N LEU A 22 6.00 -18.89 -9.81
CA LEU A 22 6.25 -17.89 -10.85
C LEU A 22 6.18 -18.54 -12.24
N SER A 23 5.60 -17.83 -13.21
CA SER A 23 5.68 -18.23 -14.63
C SER A 23 7.15 -18.44 -15.04
N GLY A 24 7.41 -19.41 -15.92
CA GLY A 24 8.77 -19.73 -16.39
C GLY A 24 9.50 -18.54 -17.00
N SER A 25 8.79 -17.52 -17.49
CA SER A 25 9.39 -16.25 -17.92
C SER A 25 9.97 -15.43 -16.75
N ILE A 26 9.25 -15.36 -15.62
CA ILE A 26 9.69 -14.62 -14.43
C ILE A 26 10.86 -15.34 -13.76
N GLN A 27 10.83 -16.68 -13.69
CA GLN A 27 11.97 -17.45 -13.17
C GLN A 27 13.25 -17.20 -13.97
N ARG A 28 13.16 -17.20 -15.31
CA ARG A 28 14.30 -16.86 -16.17
C ARG A 28 14.77 -15.42 -15.93
N ALA A 29 13.85 -14.47 -15.84
CA ALA A 29 14.19 -13.07 -15.58
C ALA A 29 14.89 -12.89 -14.22
N ALA A 30 14.41 -13.56 -13.17
CA ALA A 30 14.97 -13.47 -11.82
C ALA A 30 16.35 -14.17 -11.68
N ALA A 31 16.66 -15.12 -12.57
CA ALA A 31 17.98 -15.77 -12.62
C ALA A 31 19.05 -14.95 -13.34
N LEU A 32 18.67 -13.91 -14.08
CA LEU A 32 19.62 -13.00 -14.72
C LEU A 32 20.25 -12.11 -13.64
N PRO A 33 21.59 -12.01 -13.58
CA PRO A 33 22.24 -11.06 -12.69
C PRO A 33 21.81 -9.64 -13.08
N ALA A 34 21.57 -8.80 -12.08
CA ALA A 34 21.33 -7.38 -12.32
C ALA A 34 22.56 -6.76 -13.01
N ASN A 35 22.31 -5.93 -14.03
CA ASN A 35 23.37 -5.24 -14.76
C ASN A 35 23.99 -4.17 -13.84
N HIS A 36 25.24 -4.38 -13.44
CA HIS A 36 25.98 -3.51 -12.52
C HIS A 36 27.31 -3.09 -13.14
N ARG A 37 27.26 -2.37 -14.27
CA ARG A 37 28.46 -1.91 -14.98
C ARG A 37 29.23 -0.85 -14.20
N THR A 38 28.52 0.07 -13.56
CA THR A 38 29.08 1.20 -12.81
C THR A 38 28.57 1.26 -11.35
N GLY A 39 27.47 0.60 -11.04
CA GLY A 39 26.83 0.64 -9.72
C GLY A 39 26.04 1.94 -9.47
N SER A 40 25.73 2.67 -10.53
CA SER A 40 25.03 3.96 -10.49
C SER A 40 23.66 3.87 -11.19
N ILE A 41 22.84 4.94 -11.12
CA ILE A 41 21.50 4.94 -11.75
C ILE A 41 21.61 4.87 -13.28
N GLU A 42 22.76 5.25 -13.83
CA GLU A 42 23.14 5.22 -15.23
C GLU A 42 23.22 3.80 -15.82
N ASP A 43 23.19 2.76 -14.97
CA ASP A 43 23.06 1.37 -15.41
C ASP A 43 21.60 0.95 -15.68
N VAL A 44 20.60 1.79 -15.35
CA VAL A 44 19.18 1.51 -15.62
C VAL A 44 18.85 1.82 -17.08
N GLU A 45 18.67 0.77 -17.89
CA GLU A 45 18.35 0.91 -19.33
C GLU A 45 16.84 0.99 -19.62
N HIS A 46 16.01 0.38 -18.77
CA HIS A 46 14.57 0.28 -18.98
C HIS A 46 13.80 0.48 -17.67
N ILE A 47 12.73 1.26 -17.73
CA ILE A 47 11.79 1.46 -16.62
C ILE A 47 10.45 0.90 -17.05
N VAL A 48 9.92 -0.04 -16.25
CA VAL A 48 8.54 -0.51 -16.39
C VAL A 48 7.71 0.15 -15.30
N VAL A 49 6.76 1.00 -15.69
CA VAL A 49 5.85 1.66 -14.75
C VAL A 49 4.54 0.89 -14.72
N LEU A 50 4.28 0.22 -13.59
CA LEU A 50 2.97 -0.37 -13.29
C LEU A 50 2.15 0.65 -12.53
N MET A 51 1.11 1.19 -13.18
CA MET A 51 0.20 2.15 -12.56
C MET A 51 -1.01 1.44 -12.01
N GLN A 52 -1.24 1.59 -10.70
CA GLN A 52 -2.48 1.21 -10.04
C GLN A 52 -3.44 2.40 -10.07
N GLU A 53 -4.74 2.13 -10.14
CA GLU A 53 -5.78 3.16 -10.21
C GLU A 53 -6.58 3.24 -8.90
N ASN A 54 -7.09 4.44 -8.62
CA ASN A 54 -8.23 4.70 -7.73
C ASN A 54 -8.11 4.14 -6.31
N ARG A 55 -6.89 4.05 -5.77
CA ARG A 55 -6.64 3.68 -4.37
C ARG A 55 -5.65 4.65 -3.75
N SER A 56 -6.04 5.23 -2.62
CA SER A 56 -5.16 6.12 -1.86
C SER A 56 -4.04 5.32 -1.21
N PHE A 57 -2.96 6.02 -0.89
CA PHE A 57 -1.83 5.43 -0.17
C PHE A 57 -2.28 4.78 1.14
N ASP A 58 -3.10 5.46 1.94
CA ASP A 58 -3.58 4.94 3.23
C ASP A 58 -4.48 3.70 3.07
N HIS A 59 -5.20 3.58 1.96
CA HIS A 59 -5.97 2.36 1.64
C HIS A 59 -5.04 1.15 1.47
N CYS A 60 -3.96 1.29 0.69
CA CYS A 60 -3.06 0.18 0.39
C CYS A 60 -2.03 -0.08 1.50
N PHE A 61 -1.59 0.98 2.18
CA PHE A 61 -0.37 0.94 2.99
C PHE A 61 -0.52 1.58 4.37
N GLY A 62 -1.70 2.07 4.75
CA GLY A 62 -1.94 2.71 6.06
C GLY A 62 -1.66 1.81 7.26
N THR A 63 -1.58 0.49 7.04
CA THR A 63 -1.21 -0.51 8.07
C THR A 63 0.12 -1.22 7.78
N LEU A 64 0.83 -0.86 6.70
CA LEU A 64 2.08 -1.50 6.32
C LEU A 64 3.17 -1.20 7.34
N ARG A 65 3.89 -2.25 7.78
CA ARG A 65 5.02 -2.11 8.72
C ARG A 65 6.08 -1.18 8.14
N GLY A 66 6.46 -0.16 8.91
CA GLY A 66 7.44 0.86 8.51
C GLY A 66 6.81 2.15 7.99
N VAL A 67 5.51 2.14 7.70
CA VAL A 67 4.72 3.35 7.47
C VAL A 67 4.18 3.83 8.82
N ARG A 68 4.15 5.16 9.06
CA ARG A 68 3.46 5.71 10.26
C ARG A 68 1.97 5.37 10.22
N GLY A 69 1.33 5.69 9.09
CA GLY A 69 -0.01 5.22 8.75
C GLY A 69 -1.05 5.55 9.81
N PHE A 70 -2.02 4.66 10.01
CA PHE A 70 -3.05 4.82 11.04
C PHE A 70 -2.51 4.71 12.48
N GLY A 71 -1.26 4.26 12.64
CA GLY A 71 -0.55 4.21 13.91
C GLY A 71 0.35 5.41 14.18
N ASP A 72 0.24 6.50 13.40
CA ASP A 72 1.07 7.70 13.62
C ASP A 72 0.85 8.22 15.06
N PRO A 73 1.90 8.38 15.89
CA PRO A 73 1.76 8.93 17.23
C PRO A 73 1.46 10.44 17.25
N ARG A 74 1.55 11.12 16.09
CA ARG A 74 1.28 12.55 15.92
C ARG A 74 0.36 12.79 14.72
N PRO A 75 -0.87 12.23 14.71
CA PRO A 75 -1.80 12.45 13.62
C PRO A 75 -2.25 13.92 13.63
N VAL A 76 -2.66 14.43 12.47
CA VAL A 76 -3.34 15.73 12.39
C VAL A 76 -4.55 15.69 13.30
N THR A 77 -4.70 16.73 14.12
CA THR A 77 -5.85 16.88 15.02
C THR A 77 -6.89 17.76 14.33
N LEU A 78 -8.11 17.26 14.21
CA LEU A 78 -9.23 18.00 13.64
C LEU A 78 -9.75 19.04 14.64
N ASP A 79 -10.60 19.96 14.17
CA ASP A 79 -11.28 20.96 15.03
C ASP A 79 -12.12 20.30 16.15
N SER A 80 -12.50 19.03 15.98
CA SER A 80 -13.17 18.20 17.00
C SER A 80 -12.25 17.76 18.15
N GLY A 81 -10.94 18.00 18.05
CA GLY A 81 -9.93 17.52 18.99
C GLY A 81 -9.53 16.05 18.79
N LYS A 82 -10.11 15.36 17.80
CA LYS A 82 -9.80 13.96 17.49
C LYS A 82 -8.76 13.86 16.37
N PRO A 83 -8.04 12.73 16.26
CA PRO A 83 -7.21 12.44 15.09
C PRO A 83 -8.01 12.51 13.79
N VAL A 84 -7.34 12.89 12.70
CA VAL A 84 -7.87 12.92 11.32
C VAL A 84 -8.51 11.60 10.86
N TRP A 85 -8.27 10.50 11.56
CA TRP A 85 -8.93 9.22 11.28
C TRP A 85 -10.42 9.22 11.63
N HIS A 86 -10.90 10.13 12.47
CA HIS A 86 -12.32 10.23 12.85
C HIS A 86 -13.07 11.12 11.85
N GLN A 87 -13.48 10.57 10.71
CA GLN A 87 -14.13 11.32 9.63
C GLN A 87 -15.63 11.49 9.87
N PRO A 88 -16.17 12.72 9.96
CA PRO A 88 -17.60 12.92 10.16
C PRO A 88 -18.39 12.59 8.88
N ASP A 89 -19.46 11.80 8.97
CA ASP A 89 -20.35 11.45 7.83
C ASP A 89 -21.65 12.28 7.78
N GLY A 90 -21.74 13.30 8.64
CA GLY A 90 -22.92 14.16 8.84
C GLY A 90 -23.82 13.74 10.01
N ALA A 91 -23.74 12.49 10.47
CA ALA A 91 -24.47 12.02 11.66
C ALA A 91 -23.59 11.26 12.67
N ARG A 92 -22.49 10.69 12.21
CA ARG A 92 -21.57 9.80 12.93
C ARG A 92 -20.14 10.08 12.50
N GLU A 93 -19.20 9.34 13.08
CA GLU A 93 -17.82 9.29 12.63
C GLU A 93 -17.51 7.94 12.02
N VAL A 94 -16.74 7.95 10.93
CA VAL A 94 -16.19 6.79 10.24
C VAL A 94 -14.69 6.75 10.53
N LEU A 95 -14.25 5.65 11.12
CA LEU A 95 -12.84 5.32 11.33
C LEU A 95 -12.29 4.53 10.14
N PRO A 96 -10.97 4.47 9.92
CA PRO A 96 -10.38 3.50 9.01
C PRO A 96 -10.80 2.10 9.42
N PHE A 97 -11.31 1.33 8.46
CA PHE A 97 -11.77 -0.03 8.68
C PHE A 97 -11.25 -0.95 7.59
N ARG A 98 -11.13 -2.23 7.92
CA ARG A 98 -10.94 -3.28 6.92
C ARG A 98 -12.34 -3.68 6.42
N PRO A 99 -12.63 -3.59 5.11
CA PRO A 99 -13.89 -4.08 4.58
C PRO A 99 -14.09 -5.57 4.94
N ASP A 100 -15.30 -5.90 5.37
CA ASP A 100 -15.68 -7.26 5.75
C ASP A 100 -16.12 -8.03 4.51
N ALA A 101 -15.14 -8.65 3.83
CA ALA A 101 -15.39 -9.49 2.66
C ALA A 101 -14.29 -10.55 2.51
N ASP A 102 -14.71 -11.74 2.08
CA ASP A 102 -13.82 -12.84 1.74
C ASP A 102 -13.15 -12.57 0.40
N ASP A 103 -11.88 -12.96 0.26
CA ASP A 103 -11.11 -12.80 -0.98
C ASP A 103 -11.16 -11.39 -1.57
N LEU A 104 -10.91 -10.35 -0.76
CA LEU A 104 -10.97 -8.93 -1.16
C LEU A 104 -10.27 -8.60 -2.49
N GLY A 105 -9.21 -9.33 -2.87
CA GLY A 105 -8.52 -9.15 -4.15
C GLY A 105 -9.30 -9.59 -5.39
N MET A 106 -10.38 -10.37 -5.19
CA MET A 106 -11.27 -10.90 -6.22
C MET A 106 -12.68 -10.31 -6.14
N GLN A 107 -12.90 -9.36 -5.24
CA GLN A 107 -14.19 -8.68 -5.07
C GLN A 107 -14.17 -7.28 -5.65
N PHE A 108 -15.33 -6.86 -6.17
CA PHE A 108 -15.56 -5.47 -6.53
C PHE A 108 -15.78 -4.64 -5.28
N LEU A 109 -14.85 -3.72 -5.00
CA LEU A 109 -15.00 -2.68 -4.00
C LEU A 109 -15.32 -1.38 -4.73
N GLU A 110 -16.53 -0.86 -4.51
CA GLU A 110 -17.00 0.39 -5.09
C GLU A 110 -16.01 1.53 -4.80
N GLY A 111 -15.72 2.31 -5.84
CA GLY A 111 -14.85 3.48 -5.74
C GLY A 111 -15.56 4.64 -5.06
N LEU A 112 -14.80 5.53 -4.44
CA LEU A 112 -15.32 6.81 -3.95
C LEU A 112 -15.37 7.82 -5.11
N PRO A 113 -16.08 8.95 -4.96
CA PRO A 113 -15.98 10.04 -5.93
C PRO A 113 -14.52 10.48 -6.14
N HIS A 114 -14.11 10.56 -7.40
CA HIS A 114 -12.73 10.90 -7.81
C HIS A 114 -12.66 12.14 -8.70
N GLY A 115 -13.75 12.92 -8.77
CA GLY A 115 -13.79 14.17 -9.51
C GLY A 115 -12.94 15.26 -8.86
N TRP A 116 -12.57 16.27 -9.65
CA TRP A 116 -11.83 17.44 -9.13
C TRP A 116 -12.59 18.11 -7.97
N THR A 117 -13.89 18.34 -8.16
CA THR A 117 -14.75 18.98 -7.16
C THR A 117 -14.83 18.15 -5.88
N ASP A 118 -15.01 16.84 -5.99
CA ASP A 118 -15.10 15.94 -4.84
C ASP A 118 -13.77 15.89 -4.07
N GLY A 119 -12.65 15.81 -4.80
CA GLY A 119 -11.31 15.85 -4.22
C GLY A 119 -11.03 17.16 -3.48
N GLN A 120 -11.42 18.31 -4.05
CA GLN A 120 -11.29 19.61 -3.38
C GLN A 120 -12.18 19.72 -2.14
N GLN A 121 -13.39 19.13 -2.17
CA GLN A 121 -14.27 19.08 -1.01
C GLN A 121 -13.69 18.20 0.10
N ALA A 122 -13.18 17.02 -0.23
CA ALA A 122 -12.55 16.11 0.72
C ALA A 122 -11.26 16.73 1.33
N TYR A 123 -10.48 17.43 0.51
CA TYR A 123 -9.30 18.17 0.96
C TYR A 123 -9.68 19.29 1.95
N ASN A 124 -10.82 19.95 1.74
CA ASN A 124 -11.35 21.05 2.56
C ASN A 124 -10.27 22.05 3.01
N GLY A 125 -9.51 22.58 2.05
CA GLY A 125 -8.43 23.55 2.33
C GLY A 125 -7.30 23.01 3.21
N GLY A 126 -7.10 21.69 3.26
CA GLY A 126 -6.09 21.01 4.07
C GLY A 126 -6.58 20.54 5.43
N LYS A 127 -7.87 20.70 5.75
CA LYS A 127 -8.46 20.20 7.00
C LYS A 127 -8.65 18.68 7.01
N TYR A 128 -8.87 18.08 5.83
CA TYR A 128 -9.10 16.63 5.69
C TYR A 128 -10.20 16.09 6.62
N ASP A 129 -11.30 16.81 6.80
CA ASP A 129 -12.43 16.47 7.69
C ASP A 129 -13.72 16.18 6.91
N ARG A 130 -13.62 15.95 5.59
CA ARG A 130 -14.76 15.70 4.68
C ARG A 130 -14.53 14.50 3.77
N CYS A 131 -13.81 13.49 4.25
CA CYS A 131 -13.51 12.28 3.48
C CYS A 131 -14.60 11.20 3.63
N ALA A 132 -15.49 11.33 4.62
CA ALA A 132 -16.66 10.46 4.79
C ALA A 132 -17.95 11.26 4.51
N GLY A 133 -18.71 10.89 3.49
CA GLY A 133 -20.05 11.44 3.20
C GLY A 133 -20.09 12.86 2.58
N ARG A 134 -21.01 13.17 1.66
CA ARG A 134 -22.16 12.40 1.13
C ARG A 134 -21.81 11.59 -0.12
#